data_AF-A0A362X4L0-F1
#
_entry.id   AF-A0A362X4L0-F1
#
_cell.length_a   1.000
_cell.length_b   1.000
_cell.length_c   1.000
_cell.angle_alpha   90.00
_cell.angle_beta   90.00
_cell.angle_gamma   90.00
#
_symmetry.space_group_name_H-M   'P 1'
#
loop_
_entity.id
_entity.type
_entity.pdbx_description
1 polymer ?
#
loop_
_entity_poly.entity_id
_entity_poly.type
_entity_poly.pdbx_seq_one_letter_code
_entity_poly.pdbx_strand_id
1 'polypeptide(L)'
;MKKIDKNLIIGVIRSATHKAGKQIEQGKLVTANQFEKMLEQQNKYNHLFFWVERLTIISGRAEFGNPRVEIVCTAQGYFFKSCFMMVKPHGKFDNQKPFAQYFNVEEIDT
;
A
#
# COMPACT_ATOMS: atom_id res chain seq x y z
N MET A 1 -2.75 -13.86 25.42
CA MET A 1 -2.25 -13.13 24.24
C MET A 1 -1.94 -11.70 24.66
N LYS A 2 -0.70 -11.21 24.52
CA LYS A 2 -0.44 -9.77 24.70
C LYS A 2 -1.25 -9.03 23.64
N LYS A 3 -2.02 -8.02 24.05
CA LYS A 3 -2.80 -7.19 23.13
C LYS A 3 -1.81 -6.49 22.21
N ILE A 4 -1.72 -6.95 20.96
CA ILE A 4 -0.87 -6.32 19.95
C ILE A 4 -1.49 -4.95 19.67
N ASP A 5 -0.68 -3.89 19.76
CA ASP A 5 -1.15 -2.56 19.43
C ASP A 5 -1.38 -2.48 17.91
N LYS A 6 -2.65 -2.43 17.53
CA LYS A 6 -3.11 -2.30 16.13
C LYS A 6 -2.44 -1.14 15.41
N ASN A 7 -2.08 -0.07 16.11
CA ASN A 7 -1.38 1.07 15.52
C ASN A 7 0.02 0.69 15.02
N LEU A 8 0.68 -0.29 15.64
CA LEU A 8 1.97 -0.81 15.16
C LEU A 8 1.81 -1.54 13.82
N ILE A 9 0.78 -2.37 13.71
CA ILE A 9 0.44 -3.09 12.47
C ILE A 9 0.17 -2.07 11.35
N ILE A 10 -0.68 -1.08 11.62
CA ILE A 10 -1.00 0.01 10.68
C ILE A 10 0.26 0.77 10.28
N GLY A 11 1.16 1.04 11.22
CA GLY A 11 2.43 1.73 10.95
C GLY A 11 3.34 0.96 9.99
N VAL A 12 3.43 -0.37 10.16
CA VAL A 12 4.20 -1.24 9.25
C VAL A 12 3.56 -1.25 7.86
N ILE A 13 2.24 -1.46 7.77
CA ILE A 13 1.50 -1.47 6.50
C ILE A 13 1.69 -0.14 5.78
N ARG A 14 1.49 1.00 6.46
CA ARG A 14 1.66 2.34 5.87
C ARG A 14 3.07 2.53 5.30
N SER A 15 4.10 2.10 6.03
CA SER A 15 5.49 2.20 5.59
C SER A 15 5.76 1.36 4.35
N ALA A 16 5.24 0.12 4.31
CA ALA A 16 5.33 -0.74 3.14
C ALA A 16 4.57 -0.14 1.93
N THR A 17 3.38 0.43 2.15
CA THR A 17 2.58 1.09 1.11
C THR A 17 3.30 2.28 0.49
N HIS A 18 3.94 3.13 1.30
CA HIS A 18 4.77 4.22 0.78
C HIS A 18 5.95 3.70 -0.06
N LYS A 19 6.59 2.61 0.37
CA LYS A 19 7.69 1.99 -0.38
C LYS A 19 7.21 1.43 -1.72
N ALA A 20 6.04 0.80 -1.74
CA ALA A 20 5.42 0.32 -2.97
C ALA A 20 5.08 1.47 -3.93
N GLY A 21 4.49 2.57 -3.42
CA GLY A 21 4.22 3.78 -4.20
C GLY A 21 5.47 4.32 -4.89
N LYS A 22 6.59 4.42 -4.17
CA LYS A 22 7.89 4.85 -4.73
C LYS A 22 8.43 3.91 -5.82
N GLN A 23 8.18 2.61 -5.72
CA GLN A 23 8.60 1.67 -6.78
C GLN A 23 7.76 1.86 -8.04
N ILE A 24 6.45 2.06 -7.89
CA ILE A 24 5.54 2.29 -9.02
C ILE A 24 5.80 3.64 -9.69
N GLU A 25 6.11 4.69 -8.92
CA GLU A 25 6.63 5.98 -9.44
C GLU A 25 7.83 5.82 -10.38
N GLN A 26 8.70 4.85 -10.09
CA GLN A 26 9.88 4.54 -10.89
C GLN A 26 9.57 3.64 -12.09
N GLY A 27 8.30 3.30 -12.33
CA GLY A 27 7.87 2.41 -13.42
C GLY A 27 8.06 0.92 -13.12
N LYS A 28 8.25 0.54 -11.85
CA LYS A 28 8.35 -0.87 -11.44
C LYS A 28 6.96 -1.41 -11.13
N LEU A 29 6.68 -2.63 -11.57
CA LEU A 29 5.51 -3.38 -11.11
C LEU A 29 5.80 -3.94 -9.71
N VAL A 30 4.81 -3.88 -8.83
CA VAL A 30 4.87 -4.46 -7.47
C VAL A 30 3.90 -5.63 -7.41
N THR A 31 4.42 -6.82 -7.14
CA THR A 31 3.61 -8.03 -6.92
C THR A 31 3.23 -8.18 -5.45
N ALA A 32 2.25 -9.04 -5.15
CA ALA A 32 1.87 -9.38 -3.77
C ALA A 32 3.06 -9.86 -2.94
N ASN A 33 3.85 -10.81 -3.46
CA ASN A 33 5.04 -11.33 -2.77
C ASN A 33 6.11 -10.25 -2.56
N GLN A 34 6.27 -9.31 -3.50
CA GLN A 34 7.19 -8.19 -3.31
C GLN A 34 6.69 -7.26 -2.20
N PHE A 35 5.39 -7.02 -2.12
CA PHE A 35 4.79 -6.24 -1.04
C PHE A 35 4.94 -6.93 0.32
N GLU A 36 4.75 -8.24 0.39
CA GLU A 36 4.97 -9.04 1.60
C GLU A 36 6.40 -8.91 2.11
N LYS A 37 7.40 -9.02 1.22
CA LYS A 37 8.80 -8.72 1.57
C LYS A 37 9.01 -7.30 2.06
N MET A 38 8.26 -6.32 1.55
CA MET A 38 8.33 -4.95 2.07
C MET A 38 7.76 -4.86 3.48
N LEU A 39 6.66 -5.56 3.78
CA LEU A 39 6.11 -5.67 5.12
C LEU A 39 7.14 -6.26 6.08
N GLU A 40 7.78 -7.38 5.74
CA GLU A 40 8.85 -7.99 6.53
C GLU A 40 10.02 -7.02 6.76
N GLN A 41 10.47 -6.31 5.73
CA GLN A 41 11.55 -5.33 5.85
C GLN A 41 11.18 -4.10 6.68
N GLN A 42 9.91 -3.68 6.68
CA GLN A 42 9.44 -2.54 7.48
C GLN A 42 9.04 -2.97 8.90
N ASN A 43 8.84 -4.26 9.12
CA ASN A 43 8.44 -4.82 10.39
C ASN A 43 9.64 -4.87 11.35
N LYS A 44 9.75 -3.84 12.21
CA LYS A 44 10.74 -3.81 13.30
C LYS A 44 10.35 -4.74 14.48
N TYR A 45 9.20 -5.40 14.40
CA TYR A 45 8.62 -6.19 15.47
C TYR A 45 8.63 -7.67 15.06
N ASN A 46 9.63 -8.43 15.53
CA ASN A 46 9.83 -9.85 15.16
C ASN A 46 8.65 -10.79 15.49
N HIS A 47 7.61 -10.31 16.17
CA HIS A 47 6.42 -11.09 16.53
C HIS A 47 5.21 -10.81 15.63
N LEU A 48 5.29 -9.85 14.70
CA LEU A 48 4.21 -9.57 13.76
C LEU A 48 4.38 -10.39 12.49
N PHE A 49 3.38 -11.20 12.19
CA PHE A 49 3.23 -11.93 10.94
C PHE A 49 2.16 -11.24 10.08
N PHE A 50 2.49 -11.07 8.80
CA PHE A 50 1.64 -10.47 7.79
C PHE A 50 1.45 -11.48 6.66
N TRP A 51 0.31 -11.40 5.99
CA TRP A 51 0.01 -12.16 4.80
C TRP A 51 -0.70 -11.27 3.79
N VAL A 52 -0.25 -11.26 2.54
CA VAL A 52 -0.87 -10.44 1.49
C VAL A 52 -1.90 -11.28 0.74
N GLU A 53 -3.19 -11.00 0.99
CA GLU A 53 -4.30 -11.70 0.33
C GLU A 53 -4.43 -11.31 -1.14
N ARG A 54 -4.30 -10.00 -1.42
CA ARG A 54 -4.50 -9.47 -2.76
C ARG A 54 -3.81 -8.13 -2.95
N LEU A 55 -3.23 -7.92 -4.13
CA LEU A 55 -2.81 -6.61 -4.62
C LEU A 55 -3.46 -6.37 -5.99
N THR A 56 -4.20 -5.27 -6.11
CA THR A 56 -4.92 -4.89 -7.32
C THR A 56 -4.47 -3.50 -7.77
N ILE A 57 -4.05 -3.39 -9.03
CA ILE A 57 -3.84 -2.10 -9.69
C ILE A 57 -5.09 -1.82 -10.52
N ILE A 58 -5.90 -0.88 -10.05
CA ILE A 58 -7.12 -0.44 -10.71
C ILE A 58 -6.69 0.71 -11.63
N SER A 59 -6.50 0.40 -12.92
CA SER A 59 -6.26 1.42 -13.93
C SER A 59 -7.52 2.27 -14.07
N GLY A 60 -7.47 3.53 -13.67
CA GLY A 60 -8.53 4.47 -14.04
C GLY A 60 -8.59 4.54 -15.56
N ARG A 61 -9.78 4.38 -16.14
CA ARG A 61 -9.99 4.80 -17.53
C ARG A 61 -9.66 6.30 -17.60
N ALA A 62 -9.05 6.76 -18.69
CA ALA A 62 -8.58 8.14 -18.82
C ALA A 62 -9.67 9.21 -18.53
N GLU A 63 -10.95 8.85 -18.66
CA GLU A 63 -12.10 9.70 -18.36
C GLU A 63 -12.65 9.56 -16.92
N PHE A 64 -12.23 8.54 -16.16
CA PHE A 64 -12.86 8.14 -14.89
C PHE A 64 -11.95 8.22 -13.65
N GLY A 65 -10.64 8.49 -13.80
CA GLY A 65 -9.79 8.84 -12.66
C GLY A 65 -8.32 8.41 -12.76
N ASN A 66 -7.58 8.77 -11.70
CA ASN A 66 -6.19 8.39 -11.50
C ASN A 66 -6.08 6.89 -11.15
N PRO A 67 -5.07 6.14 -11.65
CA PRO A 67 -4.87 4.75 -11.24
C PRO A 67 -4.79 4.60 -9.73
N ARG A 68 -5.52 3.63 -9.16
CA ARG A 68 -5.52 3.32 -7.74
C ARG A 68 -4.86 1.98 -7.50
N VAL A 69 -4.03 1.89 -6.47
CA VAL A 69 -3.49 0.62 -5.99
C VAL A 69 -4.20 0.28 -4.69
N GLU A 70 -4.74 -0.93 -4.61
CA GLU A 70 -5.35 -1.49 -3.41
C GLU A 70 -4.64 -2.77 -3.01
N ILE A 71 -4.36 -2.91 -1.73
CA ILE A 71 -3.68 -4.05 -1.14
C ILE A 71 -4.52 -4.50 0.05
N VAL A 72 -4.90 -5.78 0.05
CA VAL A 72 -5.56 -6.42 1.19
C VAL A 72 -4.56 -7.35 1.85
N CYS A 73 -4.39 -7.22 3.15
CA CYS A 73 -3.48 -8.03 3.93
C CYS A 73 -4.07 -8.38 5.29
N THR A 74 -3.68 -9.55 5.79
CA THR A 74 -4.08 -10.08 7.08
C THR A 74 -2.89 -10.02 8.01
N ALA A 75 -3.11 -9.58 9.26
CA ALA A 75 -2.06 -9.56 10.27
C ALA A 75 -2.68 -9.80 11.65
N GLN A 76 -2.20 -10.84 12.35
CA GLN A 76 -2.60 -11.14 13.73
C GLN A 76 -4.11 -11.29 13.93
N GLY A 77 -4.82 -11.83 12.93
CA GLY A 77 -6.28 -11.98 12.94
C GLY A 77 -7.07 -10.74 12.53
N TYR A 78 -6.40 -9.64 12.18
CA TYR A 78 -7.02 -8.44 11.61
C TYR A 78 -6.89 -8.42 10.09
N PHE A 79 -7.89 -7.88 9.40
CA PHE A 79 -7.87 -7.64 7.96
C PHE A 79 -7.71 -6.14 7.69
N PHE A 80 -6.78 -5.80 6.80
CA PHE A 80 -6.51 -4.42 6.44
C PHE A 80 -6.56 -4.23 4.94
N LYS A 81 -7.15 -3.11 4.53
CA LYS A 81 -7.03 -2.54 3.20
C LYS A 81 -6.09 -1.35 3.25
N SER A 82 -5.04 -1.38 2.44
CA SER A 82 -4.20 -0.24 2.16
C SER A 82 -4.35 0.21 0.71
N CYS A 83 -4.40 1.52 0.48
CA CYS A 83 -4.47 2.05 -0.87
C CYS A 83 -3.73 3.37 -1.05
N PHE A 84 -3.41 3.68 -2.31
CA PHE A 84 -2.94 4.99 -2.75
C PHE A 84 -3.37 5.22 -4.21
N MET A 85 -3.31 6.47 -4.67
CA MET A 85 -3.61 6.86 -6.04
C MET A 85 -2.38 7.42 -6.73
N MET A 86 -2.20 7.11 -8.01
CA MET A 86 -1.16 7.65 -8.88
C MET A 86 -1.68 8.92 -9.55
N VAL A 87 -1.24 10.08 -9.06
CA VAL A 87 -1.74 11.39 -9.46
C VAL A 87 -0.79 12.00 -10.48
N LYS A 88 -1.33 12.51 -11.60
CA LYS A 88 -0.56 13.38 -12.49
C LYS A 88 -0.36 14.74 -11.81
N PRO A 89 0.86 15.27 -11.77
CA PRO A 89 1.08 16.64 -11.30
C PRO A 89 0.32 17.63 -12.18
N HIS A 90 -0.29 18.64 -11.57
CA HIS A 90 -0.96 19.74 -12.28
C HIS A 90 -0.13 21.03 -12.17
N GLY A 91 -0.01 21.79 -13.26
CA GLY A 91 0.57 23.15 -13.27
C GLY A 91 1.95 23.20 -13.93
N LYS A 92 2.92 23.91 -13.34
CA LYS A 92 4.31 24.04 -13.91
C LYS A 92 5.05 22.70 -14.07
N PHE A 93 4.44 21.60 -13.67
CA PHE A 93 4.98 20.26 -13.64
C PHE A 93 4.27 19.31 -14.61
N ASP A 94 3.48 19.81 -15.57
CA ASP A 94 2.67 19.01 -16.51
C ASP A 94 3.46 17.95 -17.31
N ASN A 95 4.81 18.03 -17.35
CA ASN A 95 5.71 17.04 -17.97
C ASN A 95 6.29 15.99 -17.00
N GLN A 96 5.90 15.98 -15.73
CA GLN A 96 6.42 15.03 -14.75
C GLN A 96 5.60 13.74 -14.68
N LYS A 97 6.26 12.64 -14.29
CA LYS A 97 5.64 11.33 -14.14
C LYS A 97 4.59 11.35 -13.01
N PRO A 98 3.53 10.53 -13.09
CA PRO A 98 2.58 10.38 -11.99
C PRO A 98 3.28 9.94 -10.69
N PHE A 99 2.74 10.40 -9.56
CA PHE A 99 3.28 10.06 -8.24
C PHE A 99 2.21 9.65 -7.24
N ALA A 100 2.60 8.84 -6.26
CA ALA A 100 1.68 8.23 -5.33
C ALA A 100 1.24 9.24 -4.27
N GLN A 101 -0.07 9.37 -4.09
CA GLN A 101 -0.72 10.21 -3.09
C GLN A 101 -1.91 9.50 -2.44
N TYR A 102 -2.51 10.15 -1.45
CA TYR A 102 -3.75 9.69 -0.79
C TYR A 102 -3.60 8.29 -0.17
N PHE A 103 -2.49 8.09 0.54
CA PHE A 103 -2.21 6.86 1.26
C PHE A 103 -3.22 6.65 2.39
N ASN A 104 -3.95 5.54 2.35
CA ASN A 104 -4.85 5.10 3.41
C ASN A 104 -4.51 3.68 3.86
N VAL A 105 -4.77 3.41 5.14
CA VAL A 105 -4.75 2.07 5.73
C VAL A 105 -5.94 2.00 6.68
N GLU A 106 -6.87 1.10 6.39
CA GLU A 106 -8.06 0.89 7.20
C GLU A 106 -8.21 -0.59 7.52
N GLU A 107 -8.71 -0.88 8.71
CA GLU A 107 -9.19 -2.22 9.05
C GLU A 107 -10.53 -2.43 8.34
N ILE A 108 -10.76 -3.63 7.84
CA ILE A 108 -12.00 -4.02 7.17
C ILE A 108 -12.58 -5.26 7.83
N ASP A 109 -13.90 -5.35 7.84
CA ASP A 109 -14.60 -6.58 8.22
C ASP A 109 -14.58 -7.57 7.04
N THR A 110 -14.52 -8.86 7.34
CA THR A 110 -14.60 -9.97 6.37
C THR A 110 -15.93 -10.68 6.42
#